data_AF-A0A932N3S6-F1
#
_entry.id   AF-A0A932N3S6-F1
#
_cell.length_a   1.000
_cell.length_b   1.000
_cell.length_c   1.000
_cell.angle_alpha   90.00
_cell.angle_beta   90.00
_cell.angle_gamma   90.00
#
_symmetry.space_group_name_H-M   'P 1'
#
loop_
_entity.id
_entity.type
_entity.pdbx_description
1 polymer ?
#
loop_
_entity_poly.entity_id
_entity_poly.type
_entity_poly.pdbx_seq_one_letter_code
_entity_poly.pdbx_strand_id
1 'polypeptide(L)'
;MTQDPDREEFTRQQLKHYLQAASRREILVRMLRNLKFIYANDAAWAKILPVLQRLAILEPDNELTIRDRGFAFANLDCPKEALADLQLYLRVKTDALDSFEIRAMLPALEAQLKRD
;
A
#
# COMPACT_ATOMS: atom_id res chain seq x y z
N MET A 1 -9.22 -12.11 -45.40
CA MET A 1 -9.10 -12.13 -43.92
C MET A 1 -10.50 -11.98 -43.35
N THR A 2 -11.22 -13.08 -43.18
CA THR A 2 -12.48 -13.11 -42.43
C THR A 2 -12.14 -12.99 -40.94
N GLN A 3 -12.64 -11.97 -40.26
CA GLN A 3 -12.57 -11.90 -38.80
C GLN A 3 -13.28 -13.14 -38.24
N ASP A 4 -12.57 -13.87 -37.39
CA ASP A 4 -13.10 -15.06 -36.72
C ASP A 4 -14.19 -14.61 -35.71
N PRO A 5 -15.47 -14.95 -35.95
CA PRO A 5 -16.57 -14.49 -35.11
C PRO A 5 -16.46 -14.97 -33.66
N ASP A 6 -15.82 -16.12 -33.43
CA ASP A 6 -15.58 -16.63 -32.07
C ASP A 6 -14.56 -15.75 -31.32
N ARG A 7 -13.60 -15.18 -32.04
CA ARG A 7 -12.62 -14.23 -31.51
C ARG A 7 -13.25 -12.87 -31.19
N GLU A 8 -14.19 -12.41 -32.01
CA GLU A 8 -14.90 -11.15 -31.75
C GLU A 8 -15.82 -11.25 -30.54
N GLU A 9 -16.55 -12.36 -30.39
CA GLU A 9 -17.43 -12.58 -29.23
C GLU A 9 -16.62 -12.73 -27.95
N PHE A 10 -15.49 -13.47 -27.99
CA PHE A 10 -14.54 -13.53 -26.88
C PHE A 10 -14.03 -12.14 -26.48
N THR A 11 -13.66 -11.30 -27.45
CA THR A 11 -13.18 -9.94 -27.20
C THR A 11 -14.27 -9.06 -26.59
N ARG A 12 -15.52 -9.16 -27.06
CA ARG A 12 -16.66 -8.44 -26.47
C ARG A 12 -16.93 -8.86 -25.04
N GLN A 13 -16.83 -10.15 -24.74
CA GLN A 13 -17.04 -10.65 -23.39
C GLN A 13 -15.94 -10.19 -22.43
N GLN A 14 -14.69 -10.15 -22.88
CA GLN A 14 -13.59 -9.56 -22.12
C GLN A 14 -13.79 -8.06 -21.88
N LEU A 15 -14.17 -7.29 -22.92
CA LEU A 15 -14.46 -5.86 -22.79
C LEU A 15 -15.57 -5.59 -21.78
N LYS A 16 -16.65 -6.38 -21.78
CA LYS A 16 -17.72 -6.25 -20.78
C LYS A 16 -17.22 -6.44 -19.36
N HIS A 17 -16.24 -7.33 -19.13
CA HIS A 17 -15.64 -7.51 -17.82
C HIS A 17 -14.79 -6.30 -17.40
N TYR A 18 -14.00 -5.74 -18.32
CA TYR A 18 -13.19 -4.55 -18.03
C TYR A 18 -13.98 -3.25 -17.87
N LEU A 19 -15.15 -3.14 -18.50
CA LEU A 19 -16.00 -1.95 -18.49
C LEU A 19 -17.13 -2.01 -17.46
N GLN A 20 -17.03 -2.90 -16.47
CA GLN A 20 -17.96 -2.92 -15.35
C GLN A 20 -17.86 -1.61 -14.56
N ALA A 21 -19.01 -1.11 -14.09
CA ALA A 21 -19.05 0.11 -13.31
C ALA A 21 -18.29 -0.08 -11.99
N ALA A 22 -17.37 0.84 -11.70
CA ALA A 22 -16.66 0.85 -10.43
C ALA A 22 -17.59 1.22 -9.28
N SER A 23 -17.48 0.48 -8.19
CA SER A 23 -18.11 0.82 -6.92
C SER A 23 -17.48 2.09 -6.32
N ARG A 24 -18.22 2.73 -5.41
CA ARG A 24 -17.73 3.89 -4.64
C ARG A 24 -16.41 3.59 -3.91
N ARG A 25 -16.26 2.36 -3.39
CA ARG A 25 -15.04 1.92 -2.70
C ARG A 25 -13.85 1.86 -3.67
N GLU A 26 -14.03 1.26 -4.85
CA GLU A 26 -12.96 1.15 -5.86
C GLU A 26 -12.51 2.52 -6.37
N ILE A 27 -13.45 3.45 -6.56
CA ILE A 27 -13.13 4.83 -6.95
C ILE A 27 -12.25 5.49 -5.87
N LEU A 28 -12.64 5.39 -4.59
CA LEU A 28 -11.87 5.99 -3.48
C LEU A 28 -10.46 5.37 -3.36
N VAL A 29 -10.37 4.04 -3.44
CA VAL A 29 -9.08 3.34 -3.41
C VAL A 29 -8.18 3.80 -4.56
N ARG A 30 -8.73 3.93 -5.78
CA ARG A 30 -7.96 4.42 -6.93
C ARG A 30 -7.46 5.85 -6.72
N MET A 31 -8.31 6.75 -6.25
CA MET A 31 -7.92 8.15 -5.99
C MET A 31 -6.86 8.25 -4.89
N LEU A 32 -6.99 7.48 -3.81
CA LEU A 32 -6.01 7.44 -2.72
C LEU A 32 -4.67 6.85 -3.18
N ARG A 33 -4.67 5.80 -4.00
CA ARG A 33 -3.44 5.26 -4.61
C ARG A 33 -2.74 6.28 -5.50
N ASN A 34 -3.51 7.04 -6.28
CA ASN A 34 -2.96 8.13 -7.09
C ASN A 34 -2.32 9.21 -6.22
N LEU A 35 -3.00 9.64 -5.14
CA LEU A 35 -2.43 10.60 -4.19
C LEU A 35 -1.17 10.08 -3.49
N LYS A 36 -1.18 8.81 -3.07
CA LYS A 36 -0.01 8.15 -2.49
C LYS A 36 1.18 8.22 -3.45
N PHE A 37 0.97 7.88 -4.73
CA PHE A 37 2.02 7.92 -5.74
C PHE A 37 2.58 9.34 -5.92
N ILE A 38 1.72 10.34 -6.01
CA ILE A 38 2.12 11.76 -6.15
C ILE A 38 2.97 12.19 -4.94
N TYR A 39 2.53 11.90 -3.72
CA TYR A 39 3.25 12.32 -2.52
C TYR A 39 4.51 11.50 -2.25
N ALA A 40 4.56 10.24 -2.68
CA ALA A 40 5.74 9.38 -2.54
C ALA A 40 6.94 9.91 -3.34
N ASN A 41 6.70 10.50 -4.51
CA ASN A 41 7.77 11.06 -5.34
C ASN A 41 8.55 12.18 -4.64
N ASP A 42 7.88 12.96 -3.78
CA ASP A 42 8.47 14.08 -3.04
C ASP A 42 8.85 13.73 -1.60
N ALA A 43 8.76 12.45 -1.21
CA ALA A 43 8.92 11.99 0.18
C ALA A 43 8.07 12.82 1.18
N ALA A 44 6.86 13.23 0.77
CA ALA A 44 5.99 14.08 1.56
C ALA A 44 5.25 13.29 2.66
N TRP A 45 5.99 12.72 3.61
CA TRP A 45 5.50 11.75 4.60
C TRP A 45 4.26 12.21 5.38
N ALA A 46 4.23 13.48 5.80
CA ALA A 46 3.10 14.07 6.51
C ALA A 46 1.80 14.06 5.68
N LYS A 47 1.90 14.11 4.35
CA LYS A 47 0.76 14.00 3.42
C LYS A 47 0.44 12.54 3.08
N ILE A 48 1.45 11.67 3.05
CA ILE A 48 1.28 10.24 2.77
C ILE A 48 0.56 9.52 3.91
N LEU A 49 0.94 9.78 5.16
CA LEU A 49 0.40 9.09 6.33
C LEU A 49 -1.15 9.07 6.38
N PRO A 50 -1.87 10.21 6.26
CA PRO A 50 -3.33 10.19 6.26
C PRO A 50 -3.94 9.46 5.06
N VAL A 51 -3.24 9.38 3.91
CA VAL A 51 -3.65 8.58 2.75
C VAL A 51 -3.54 7.09 3.07
N LEU A 52 -2.42 6.66 3.64
CA LEU A 52 -2.18 5.26 4.04
C LEU A 52 -3.14 4.79 5.13
N GLN A 53 -3.47 5.62 6.11
CA GLN A 53 -4.46 5.31 7.14
C GLN A 53 -5.86 5.04 6.53
N ARG A 54 -6.26 5.81 5.52
CA ARG A 54 -7.53 5.58 4.80
C ARG A 54 -7.48 4.32 3.93
N LEU A 55 -6.36 4.08 3.26
CA LEU A 55 -6.17 2.83 2.49
C LEU A 55 -6.22 1.60 3.40
N ALA A 56 -5.67 1.67 4.62
CA ALA A 56 -5.71 0.55 5.57
C ALA A 56 -7.15 0.19 5.99
N ILE A 57 -8.07 1.17 6.03
CA ILE A 57 -9.49 0.94 6.30
C ILE A 57 -10.19 0.35 5.08
N LEU A 58 -9.84 0.81 3.89
CA LEU A 58 -10.51 0.41 2.65
C LEU A 58 -10.02 -0.94 2.12
N GLU A 59 -8.76 -1.28 2.39
CA GLU A 59 -8.03 -2.47 1.94
C GLU A 59 -7.26 -3.10 3.11
N PRO A 60 -7.96 -3.66 4.12
CA PRO A 60 -7.34 -4.17 5.34
C PRO A 60 -6.36 -5.33 5.09
N ASP A 61 -6.58 -6.11 4.03
CA ASP A 61 -5.74 -7.26 3.67
C ASP A 61 -4.51 -6.87 2.85
N ASN A 62 -4.31 -5.57 2.56
CA ASN A 62 -3.15 -5.10 1.84
C ASN A 62 -1.96 -4.87 2.76
N GLU A 63 -1.15 -5.91 2.92
CA GLU A 63 0.08 -5.92 3.73
C GLU A 63 1.07 -4.80 3.37
N LEU A 64 1.12 -4.39 2.09
CA LEU A 64 1.99 -3.30 1.65
C LEU A 64 1.55 -1.96 2.24
N THR A 65 0.25 -1.77 2.50
CA THR A 65 -0.23 -0.57 3.19
C THR A 65 0.27 -0.52 4.63
N ILE A 66 0.35 -1.67 5.33
CA ILE A 66 0.92 -1.75 6.68
C ILE A 66 2.40 -1.37 6.64
N ARG A 67 3.18 -1.99 5.74
CA ARG A 67 4.60 -1.68 5.56
C ARG A 67 4.84 -0.20 5.32
N ASP A 68 4.15 0.36 4.34
CA ASP A 68 4.34 1.75 3.92
C ASP A 68 3.93 2.74 5.01
N ARG A 69 2.94 2.37 5.85
CA ARG A 69 2.53 3.18 7.00
C ARG A 69 3.58 3.16 8.09
N GLY A 70 4.21 2.01 8.34
CA GLY A 70 5.37 1.89 9.21
C GLY A 70 6.53 2.80 8.78
N PHE A 71 6.83 2.85 7.48
CA PHE A 71 7.83 3.79 6.96
C PHE A 71 7.42 5.26 7.10
N ALA A 72 6.15 5.58 6.86
CA ALA A 72 5.67 6.95 7.05
C ALA A 72 5.78 7.39 8.51
N PHE A 73 5.43 6.53 9.47
CA PHE A 73 5.61 6.81 10.90
C PHE A 73 7.08 6.97 11.28
N ALA A 74 7.97 6.11 10.77
CA ALA A 74 9.41 6.20 11.04
C ALA A 74 10.00 7.54 10.58
N ASN A 75 9.57 8.04 9.41
CA ASN A 75 10.03 9.34 8.88
C ASN A 75 9.37 10.55 9.56
N LEU A 76 8.33 10.35 10.36
CA LEU A 76 7.63 11.39 11.10
C LEU A 76 7.93 11.32 12.60
N ASP A 77 9.05 10.69 12.98
CA ASP A 77 9.50 10.54 14.37
C ASP A 77 8.42 9.95 15.30
N CYS A 78 7.63 9.00 14.77
CA CYS A 78 6.62 8.23 15.51
C CYS A 78 7.10 6.77 15.71
N PRO A 79 8.13 6.51 16.56
CA PRO A 79 8.81 5.22 16.60
C PRO A 79 7.92 4.09 17.11
N LYS A 80 6.96 4.37 18.00
CA LYS A 80 6.04 3.37 18.55
C LYS A 80 5.14 2.77 17.47
N GLU A 81 4.50 3.64 16.68
CA GLU A 81 3.62 3.26 15.59
C GLU A 81 4.40 2.61 14.45
N ALA A 82 5.60 3.14 14.15
CA ALA A 82 6.49 2.55 13.14
C ALA A 82 6.86 1.10 13.49
N LEU A 83 7.27 0.84 14.73
CA LEU A 83 7.60 -0.50 15.20
C LEU A 83 6.41 -1.45 15.11
N ALA A 84 5.23 -1.00 15.55
CA ALA A 84 4.02 -1.81 15.52
C ALA A 84 3.69 -2.29 14.09
N ASP A 85 3.73 -1.39 13.11
CA ASP A 85 3.43 -1.69 11.72
C ASP A 85 4.53 -2.54 11.05
N LEU A 86 5.81 -2.18 11.21
CA LEU A 86 6.91 -2.91 10.56
C LEU A 86 7.08 -4.32 11.12
N GLN A 87 6.93 -4.50 12.43
CA GLN A 87 6.95 -5.84 13.03
C GLN A 87 5.74 -6.67 12.61
N LEU A 88 4.56 -6.06 12.45
CA LEU A 88 3.38 -6.75 11.92
C LEU A 88 3.63 -7.21 10.48
N TYR A 89 4.15 -6.33 9.62
CA TYR A 89 4.50 -6.68 8.24
C TYR A 89 5.48 -7.86 8.18
N LEU A 90 6.55 -7.85 8.99
CA LEU A 90 7.52 -8.95 9.04
C LEU A 90 6.94 -10.28 9.56
N ARG A 91 5.86 -10.24 10.35
CA ARG A 91 5.14 -11.45 10.80
C ARG A 91 4.20 -12.00 9.74
N VAL A 92 3.51 -11.12 9.01
CA VAL A 92 2.55 -11.53 7.99
C VAL A 92 3.26 -11.96 6.71
N LYS A 93 4.26 -11.20 6.28
CA LYS A 93 5.02 -11.45 5.06
C LYS A 93 6.43 -11.94 5.38
N THR A 94 6.54 -13.26 5.59
CA THR A 94 7.77 -13.88 6.10
C THR A 94 8.92 -13.95 5.09
N ASP A 95 8.63 -13.93 3.79
CA ASP A 95 9.61 -14.03 2.70
C ASP A 95 9.66 -12.76 1.83
N ALA A 96 9.47 -11.60 2.47
CA ALA A 96 9.54 -10.33 1.75
C ALA A 96 11.01 -9.99 1.44
N LEU A 97 11.29 -9.57 0.20
CA LEU A 97 12.63 -9.16 -0.24
C LEU A 97 13.21 -8.01 0.61
N ASP A 98 12.35 -7.13 1.14
CA ASP A 98 12.69 -6.00 2.00
C ASP A 98 12.81 -6.36 3.49
N SER A 99 12.59 -7.63 3.87
CA SER A 99 12.61 -8.06 5.27
C SER A 99 13.95 -7.78 5.95
N PHE A 100 15.07 -7.95 5.23
CA PHE A 100 16.40 -7.71 5.78
C PHE A 100 16.60 -6.24 6.15
N GLU A 101 16.26 -5.34 5.24
CA GLU A 101 16.38 -3.89 5.43
C GLU A 101 15.48 -3.41 6.57
N ILE A 102 14.23 -3.88 6.61
CA ILE A 102 13.29 -3.51 7.68
C ILE A 102 13.80 -4.00 9.04
N ARG A 103 14.30 -5.24 9.13
CA ARG A 103 14.87 -5.77 10.39
C ARG A 103 16.07 -4.95 10.86
N ALA A 104 16.90 -4.46 9.94
CA ALA A 104 18.06 -3.62 10.28
C ALA A 104 17.66 -2.25 10.85
N MET A 105 16.47 -1.73 10.53
CA MET A 105 15.96 -0.46 11.06
C MET A 105 15.37 -0.57 12.47
N LEU A 106 14.87 -1.74 12.88
CA LEU A 106 14.15 -1.90 14.15
C LEU A 106 14.96 -1.47 15.39
N PRO A 107 16.25 -1.82 15.55
CA PRO A 107 17.01 -1.42 16.73
C PRO A 107 17.13 0.10 16.89
N ALA A 108 17.19 0.84 15.78
CA ALA A 108 17.26 2.30 15.81
C ALA A 108 15.93 2.91 16.29
N LEU A 109 14.79 2.40 15.80
CA LEU A 109 13.45 2.81 16.24
C LEU A 109 13.21 2.46 17.72
N GLU A 110 13.66 1.29 18.18
CA GLU A 110 13.59 0.88 19.59
C GLU A 110 14.43 1.80 20.49
N ALA A 111 15.59 2.25 20.01
CA ALA A 111 16.44 3.18 20.74
C ALA A 111 15.82 4.58 20.82
N GLN A 112 15.12 5.04 19.78
CA GLN A 112 14.36 6.31 19.80
C GLN A 112 13.25 6.25 20.84
N LEU A 113 12.45 5.18 20.86
CA LEU A 113 11.34 5.02 21.80
C LEU A 113 11.75 5.02 23.29
N LYS A 114 13.00 4.63 23.60
CA LYS A 114 13.52 4.61 24.99
C LYS A 114 14.05 5.97 25.46
N ARG A 115 14.18 6.95 24.55
CA ARG A 115 14.70 8.29 24.84
C ARG A 115 13.59 9.30 25.17
N ASP A 116 12.36 8.94 24.86
CA ASP A 116 11.13 9.69 25.18
C ASP A 116 10.53 9.23 26.52
#